data_AF-A0A060C708-F1
#
_entry.id   AF-A0A060C708-F1
#
_cell.length_a   1.000
_cell.length_b   1.000
_cell.length_c   1.000
_cell.angle_alpha   90.00
_cell.angle_beta   90.00
_cell.angle_gamma   90.00
#
_symmetry.space_group_name_H-M   'P 1'
#
loop_
_entity.id
_entity.type
_entity.pdbx_description
1 polymer ?
#
loop_
_entity_poly.entity_id
_entity_poly.type
_entity_poly.pdbx_seq_one_letter_code
_entity_poly.pdbx_strand_id
1 'polypeptide(L)'
;DAIAPPVDPLAELKPRPIVREWTVAELESAANGKLQHRDFKNGRDLFQIGACFRCHRVRGEGGMVGPDLTGAGGRFNNHDLLEALIEPSKVISDQYQQTVFLLEDGRVVEGRVINLNGDNLMVLTDMFDPSRLETIERGQVEQMQPSPNSMMPKGLLNTLTEEDDSRPDGLPPR
;
A
#
# COMPACT_ATOMS: atom_id res chain seq x y z
N ASP A 1 -9.83 -14.62 28.89
CA ASP A 1 -9.66 -13.21 28.50
C ASP A 1 -9.98 -13.05 27.02
N ALA A 2 -11.13 -12.45 26.71
CA ALA A 2 -11.53 -12.21 25.33
C ALA A 2 -10.68 -11.06 24.76
N ILE A 3 -9.92 -11.35 23.70
CA ILE A 3 -9.23 -10.33 22.91
C ILE A 3 -10.31 -9.41 22.34
N ALA A 4 -10.22 -8.12 22.64
CA ALA A 4 -11.14 -7.13 22.10
C ALA A 4 -11.14 -7.21 20.57
N PRO A 5 -12.29 -7.06 19.90
CA PRO A 5 -12.35 -7.08 18.45
C PRO A 5 -11.41 -6.01 17.88
N PRO A 6 -10.71 -6.29 16.76
CA PRO A 6 -9.82 -5.32 16.16
C PRO A 6 -10.60 -4.05 15.83
N VAL A 7 -10.17 -2.93 16.42
CA VAL A 7 -10.71 -1.61 16.11
C VAL A 7 -10.15 -1.22 14.74
N ASP A 8 -11.01 -0.98 13.75
CA ASP A 8 -10.56 -0.46 12.45
C ASP A 8 -10.07 0.98 12.66
N PRO A 9 -8.76 1.26 12.53
CA PRO A 9 -8.21 2.59 12.77
C PRO A 9 -8.72 3.65 11.77
N LEU A 10 -9.41 3.25 10.70
CA LEU A 10 -10.03 4.17 9.75
C LEU A 10 -11.55 4.20 9.78
N ALA A 11 -12.20 3.40 10.63
CA ALA A 11 -13.66 3.48 10.75
C ALA A 11 -14.12 4.89 11.15
N GLU A 12 -13.25 5.66 11.80
CA GLU A 12 -13.50 7.03 12.22
C GLU A 12 -13.03 8.09 11.21
N LEU A 13 -12.29 7.72 10.16
CA LEU A 13 -11.89 8.68 9.14
C LEU A 13 -13.06 9.03 8.22
N LYS A 14 -13.41 10.30 8.21
CA LYS A 14 -14.40 10.84 7.28
C LYS A 14 -13.89 10.71 5.83
N PRO A 15 -14.74 10.28 4.87
CA PRO A 15 -14.41 10.35 3.46
C PRO A 15 -14.01 11.77 3.06
N ARG A 16 -12.89 11.89 2.36
CA ARG A 16 -12.37 13.17 1.86
C ARG A 16 -12.59 13.25 0.35
N PRO A 17 -12.96 14.42 -0.20
CA PRO A 17 -13.07 14.57 -1.64
C PRO A 17 -11.68 14.45 -2.28
N ILE A 18 -11.64 14.01 -3.54
CA ILE A 18 -10.44 14.11 -4.36
C ILE A 18 -10.18 15.59 -4.61
N VAL A 19 -8.98 16.04 -4.24
CA VAL A 19 -8.50 17.42 -4.39
C VAL A 19 -7.68 17.54 -5.67
N ARG A 20 -6.76 16.59 -5.90
CA ARG A 20 -5.82 16.63 -7.02
C ARG A 20 -5.28 15.24 -7.33
N GLU A 21 -5.03 14.95 -8.59
CA GLU A 21 -4.15 13.84 -8.96
C GLU A 21 -2.71 14.35 -8.95
N TRP A 22 -1.97 14.03 -7.89
CA TRP A 22 -0.61 14.52 -7.71
C TRP A 22 0.38 13.83 -8.66
N THR A 23 1.37 14.59 -9.12
CA THR A 23 2.52 14.04 -9.85
C THR A 23 3.79 14.06 -8.98
N VAL A 24 4.77 13.21 -9.32
CA VAL A 24 6.07 13.18 -8.64
C VAL A 24 6.73 14.55 -8.70
N ALA A 25 6.79 15.17 -9.88
CA ALA A 25 7.44 16.46 -10.08
C ALA A 25 6.81 17.60 -9.25
N GLU A 26 5.49 17.61 -9.11
CA GLU A 26 4.78 18.60 -8.27
C GLU A 26 5.14 18.44 -6.80
N LEU A 27 5.10 17.22 -6.27
CA LEU A 27 5.41 16.94 -4.87
C LEU A 27 6.90 17.16 -4.54
N GLU A 28 7.80 16.84 -5.47
CA GLU A 28 9.22 17.14 -5.33
C GLU A 28 9.48 18.64 -5.26
N SER A 29 8.85 19.41 -6.15
CA SER A 29 8.93 20.87 -6.14
C SER A 29 8.37 21.44 -4.83
N ALA A 30 7.25 20.91 -4.36
CA ALA A 30 6.63 21.32 -3.11
C ALA A 30 7.51 21.03 -1.88
N ALA A 31 8.22 19.89 -1.88
CA ALA A 31 9.09 19.46 -0.80
C ALA A 31 10.49 20.11 -0.80
N ASN A 32 10.94 20.65 -1.94
CA ASN A 32 12.30 21.18 -2.08
C ASN A 32 12.56 22.33 -1.09
N GLY A 33 13.62 22.19 -0.28
CA GLY A 33 13.98 23.15 0.76
C GLY A 33 13.07 23.18 1.99
N LYS A 34 11.94 22.45 2.00
CA LYS A 34 10.95 22.44 3.10
C LYS A 34 11.04 21.22 4.02
N LEU A 35 11.96 20.30 3.75
CA LEU A 35 12.17 19.11 4.60
C LEU A 35 13.00 19.38 5.87
N GLN A 36 13.21 20.65 6.21
CA GLN A 36 13.81 21.10 7.46
C GLN A 36 12.67 21.29 8.48
N HIS A 37 12.85 20.80 9.71
CA HIS A 37 11.81 20.82 10.77
C HIS A 37 10.57 19.96 10.50
N ARG A 38 10.76 18.73 10.01
CA ARG A 38 9.67 17.78 9.73
C ARG A 38 8.79 17.52 10.96
N ASP A 39 7.48 17.61 10.80
CA ASP A 39 6.51 17.21 11.81
C ASP A 39 6.19 15.71 11.69
N PHE A 40 6.80 14.91 12.56
CA PHE A 40 6.59 13.46 12.57
C PHE A 40 5.19 13.05 13.03
N LYS A 41 4.52 13.87 13.85
CA LYS A 41 3.15 13.59 14.26
C LYS A 41 2.23 13.77 13.06
N ASN A 42 2.35 14.90 12.36
CA ASN A 42 1.58 15.16 11.15
C ASN A 42 1.83 14.09 10.07
N GLY A 43 3.10 13.69 9.86
CA GLY A 43 3.43 12.60 8.95
C GLY A 43 2.77 11.25 9.33
N ARG A 44 2.65 10.95 10.63
CA ARG A 44 1.90 9.76 11.10
C ARG A 44 0.41 9.88 10.80
N ASP A 45 -0.18 11.05 11.04
CA ASP A 45 -1.60 11.29 10.80
C ASP A 45 -1.92 11.19 9.29
N LEU A 46 -1.06 11.73 8.43
CA LEU A 46 -1.14 11.59 6.97
C LEU A 46 -1.00 10.14 6.50
N PHE A 47 -0.11 9.37 7.14
CA PHE A 47 0.04 7.93 6.85
C PHE A 47 -1.23 7.14 7.15
N GLN A 48 -1.99 7.56 8.16
CA GLN A 48 -3.31 6.99 8.46
C GLN A 48 -4.37 7.47 7.46
N ILE A 49 -4.41 8.78 7.14
CA ILE A 49 -5.37 9.35 6.17
C ILE A 49 -5.22 8.72 4.78
N GLY A 50 -3.98 8.51 4.32
CA GLY A 50 -3.68 7.81 3.07
C GLY A 50 -3.92 6.29 3.12
N ALA A 51 -4.44 5.76 4.22
CA ALA A 51 -4.69 4.34 4.48
C ALA A 51 -3.43 3.44 4.37
N CYS A 52 -2.23 4.01 4.41
CA CYS A 52 -0.98 3.28 4.23
C CYS A 52 -0.79 2.19 5.30
N PHE A 53 -1.22 2.47 6.53
CA PHE A 53 -1.13 1.52 7.65
C PHE A 53 -1.97 0.24 7.44
N ARG A 54 -2.96 0.22 6.53
CA ARG A 54 -3.74 -1.01 6.23
C ARG A 54 -2.86 -2.10 5.65
N CYS A 55 -1.88 -1.71 4.84
CA CYS A 55 -1.02 -2.64 4.12
C CYS A 55 0.40 -2.67 4.67
N HIS A 56 0.90 -1.55 5.16
CA HIS A 56 2.28 -1.39 5.60
C HIS A 56 2.39 -1.28 7.11
N ARG A 57 3.52 -1.77 7.63
CA ARG A 57 3.90 -1.64 9.03
C ARG A 57 5.02 -0.63 9.23
N VAL A 58 5.00 0.02 10.38
CA VAL A 58 6.09 0.85 10.91
C VAL A 58 6.26 0.50 12.39
N ARG A 59 7.47 0.11 12.77
CA ARG A 59 7.85 -0.31 14.14
C ARG A 59 6.93 -1.38 14.73
N GLY A 60 6.47 -2.31 13.88
CA GLY A 60 5.59 -3.41 14.29
C GLY A 60 4.09 -3.07 14.33
N GLU A 61 3.70 -1.83 14.05
CA GLU A 61 2.29 -1.41 13.97
C GLU A 61 1.84 -1.30 12.50
N GLY A 62 0.66 -1.83 12.17
CA GLY A 62 0.06 -1.76 10.83
C GLY A 62 -0.08 -3.12 10.14
N GLY A 63 -0.33 -3.10 8.83
CA GLY A 63 -0.55 -4.27 8.00
C GLY A 63 0.73 -4.98 7.55
N MET A 64 0.55 -6.20 7.01
CA MET A 64 1.64 -7.05 6.51
C MET A 64 1.49 -7.45 5.05
N VAL A 65 0.58 -6.79 4.32
CA VAL A 65 0.38 -7.03 2.88
C VAL A 65 1.56 -6.45 2.10
N GLY A 66 1.93 -5.21 2.39
CA GLY A 66 3.09 -4.51 1.83
C GLY A 66 4.36 -4.65 2.69
N PRO A 67 5.50 -4.11 2.21
CA PRO A 67 6.75 -4.11 2.95
C PRO A 67 6.72 -3.32 4.25
N ASP A 68 7.59 -3.71 5.18
CA ASP A 68 7.88 -2.95 6.39
C ASP A 68 8.59 -1.63 6.03
N LEU A 69 8.02 -0.51 6.45
CA LEU A 69 8.52 0.84 6.15
C LEU A 69 9.34 1.44 7.28
N THR A 70 9.61 0.72 8.37
CA THR A 70 10.38 1.21 9.54
C THR A 70 11.72 1.82 9.16
N GLY A 71 12.40 1.24 8.17
CA GLY A 71 13.70 1.72 7.67
C GLY A 71 13.63 2.50 6.36
N ALA A 72 12.43 2.77 5.82
CA ALA A 72 12.29 3.30 4.46
C ALA A 72 12.98 4.67 4.29
N GLY A 73 12.83 5.58 5.26
CA GLY A 73 13.43 6.92 5.20
C GLY A 73 14.96 6.97 5.25
N GLY A 74 15.64 5.85 5.56
CA GLY A 74 17.10 5.73 5.46
C GLY A 74 17.56 4.93 4.23
N ARG A 75 16.65 4.22 3.56
CA ARG A 75 16.95 3.32 2.42
C ARG A 75 16.65 3.96 1.08
N PHE A 76 15.68 4.87 1.04
CA PHE A 76 15.19 5.51 -0.18
C PHE A 76 15.35 7.01 -0.08
N ASN A 77 15.64 7.65 -1.21
CA ASN A 77 15.58 9.10 -1.30
C ASN A 77 14.10 9.54 -1.48
N ASN A 78 13.83 10.85 -1.44
CA ASN A 78 12.45 11.35 -1.54
C ASN A 78 11.83 11.08 -2.91
N HIS A 79 12.61 11.15 -3.99
CA HIS A 79 12.14 10.85 -5.35
C HIS A 79 11.64 9.41 -5.43
N ASP A 80 12.44 8.45 -4.97
CA ASP A 80 12.08 7.03 -5.00
C ASP A 80 10.79 6.75 -4.21
N LEU A 81 10.63 7.39 -3.05
CA LEU A 81 9.42 7.26 -2.23
C LEU A 81 8.19 7.85 -2.93
N LEU A 82 8.32 9.06 -3.51
CA LEU A 82 7.24 9.71 -4.24
C LEU A 82 6.85 8.92 -5.49
N GLU A 83 7.83 8.41 -6.23
CA GLU A 83 7.60 7.55 -7.39
C GLU A 83 6.84 6.29 -6.99
N ALA A 84 7.24 5.61 -5.92
CA ALA A 84 6.52 4.42 -5.43
C ALA A 84 5.08 4.74 -4.96
N LEU A 85 4.84 5.92 -4.38
CA LEU A 85 3.52 6.36 -3.93
C LEU A 85 2.58 6.75 -5.08
N ILE A 86 3.10 7.44 -6.10
CA ILE A 86 2.32 7.96 -7.24
C ILE A 86 2.21 6.91 -8.35
N GLU A 87 3.28 6.15 -8.59
CA GLU A 87 3.42 5.16 -9.66
C GLU A 87 3.77 3.75 -9.12
N PRO A 88 2.94 3.15 -8.23
CA PRO A 88 3.26 1.89 -7.54
C PRO A 88 3.49 0.68 -8.47
N SER A 89 3.01 0.72 -9.72
CA SER A 89 3.23 -0.32 -10.73
C SER A 89 4.50 -0.12 -11.56
N LYS A 90 5.24 0.99 -11.39
CA LYS A 90 6.40 1.30 -12.23
C LYS A 90 7.60 0.41 -11.93
N VAL A 91 7.87 0.20 -10.65
CA VAL A 91 8.89 -0.73 -10.17
C VAL A 91 8.28 -1.54 -9.03
N ILE A 92 8.03 -2.83 -9.29
CA ILE A 92 7.46 -3.74 -8.31
C ILE A 92 8.57 -4.70 -7.90
N SER A 93 8.80 -4.83 -6.59
CA SER A 93 9.75 -5.83 -6.08
C SER A 93 9.21 -7.23 -6.31
N ASP A 94 10.06 -8.16 -6.75
CA ASP A 94 9.72 -9.58 -6.94
C ASP A 94 9.00 -10.21 -5.73
N GLN A 95 9.33 -9.78 -4.51
CA GLN A 95 8.69 -10.26 -3.27
C GLN A 95 7.22 -9.84 -3.13
N TYR A 96 6.80 -8.78 -3.81
CA TYR A 96 5.45 -8.21 -3.79
C TYR A 96 4.74 -8.29 -5.14
N GLN A 97 5.44 -8.80 -6.16
CA GLN A 97 4.94 -8.94 -7.52
C GLN A 97 3.76 -9.92 -7.56
N GLN A 98 2.63 -9.45 -8.09
CA GLN A 98 1.50 -10.33 -8.39
C GLN A 98 1.83 -11.20 -9.60
N THR A 99 1.22 -12.38 -9.65
CA THR A 99 1.22 -13.29 -10.78
C THR A 99 -0.21 -13.39 -11.32
N VAL A 100 -0.32 -13.39 -12.64
CA VAL A 100 -1.55 -13.74 -13.36
C VAL A 100 -1.47 -15.22 -13.72
N PHE A 101 -2.48 -15.97 -13.26
CA PHE A 101 -2.66 -17.40 -13.52
C PHE A 101 -3.81 -17.56 -14.51
N LEU A 102 -3.53 -18.17 -15.66
CA LEU A 102 -4.56 -18.76 -16.51
C LEU A 102 -4.72 -20.22 -16.10
N LEU A 103 -5.93 -20.62 -15.71
CA LEU A 103 -6.25 -21.98 -15.32
C LEU A 103 -6.87 -22.76 -16.48
N GLU A 104 -6.74 -24.08 -16.45
CA GLU A 104 -7.29 -24.99 -17.47
C GLU A 104 -8.82 -24.89 -17.62
N ASP A 105 -9.52 -24.44 -16.57
CA ASP A 105 -10.96 -24.18 -16.58
C ASP A 105 -11.34 -22.83 -17.23
N GLY A 106 -10.35 -22.07 -17.70
CA GLY A 106 -10.49 -20.76 -18.33
C GLY A 106 -10.56 -19.59 -17.34
N ARG A 107 -10.49 -19.81 -16.02
CA ARG A 107 -10.43 -18.72 -15.05
C ARG A 107 -9.08 -18.02 -15.11
N VAL A 108 -9.10 -16.71 -14.93
CA VAL A 108 -7.92 -15.88 -14.69
C VAL A 108 -7.92 -15.46 -13.23
N VAL A 109 -6.91 -15.87 -12.49
CA VAL A 109 -6.69 -15.44 -11.11
C VAL A 109 -5.47 -14.53 -11.09
N GLU A 110 -5.58 -13.37 -10.47
CA GLU A 110 -4.44 -12.47 -10.28
C GLU A 110 -4.21 -12.28 -8.78
N GLY A 111 -2.98 -12.50 -8.34
CA GLY A 111 -2.66 -12.37 -6.93
C GLY A 111 -1.22 -12.68 -6.62
N ARG A 112 -0.83 -12.49 -5.37
CA ARG A 112 0.54 -12.74 -4.92
C ARG A 112 0.63 -14.11 -4.27
N VAL A 113 1.56 -14.94 -4.72
CA VAL A 113 1.85 -16.22 -4.05
C VAL A 113 2.53 -15.91 -2.71
N ILE A 114 1.89 -16.30 -1.61
CA ILE A 114 2.43 -16.07 -0.26
C ILE A 114 2.93 -17.36 0.40
N ASN A 115 2.52 -18.53 -0.11
CA ASN A 115 3.00 -19.81 0.37
C ASN A 115 2.92 -20.87 -0.74
N LEU A 116 3.84 -21.84 -0.66
CA LEU A 116 3.89 -23.03 -1.50
C LEU A 116 3.76 -24.24 -0.57
N ASN A 117 2.72 -25.06 -0.77
CA ASN A 117 2.52 -26.27 0.02
C ASN A 117 2.35 -27.49 -0.91
N GLY A 118 3.46 -28.15 -1.21
CA GLY A 118 3.50 -29.21 -2.23
C GLY A 118 3.12 -28.64 -3.59
N ASP A 119 2.06 -29.19 -4.18
CA ASP A 119 1.51 -28.75 -5.46
C ASP A 119 0.50 -27.60 -5.34
N ASN A 120 0.24 -27.09 -4.14
CA ASN A 120 -0.69 -25.98 -3.92
C ASN A 120 0.03 -24.63 -3.81
N LEU A 121 -0.47 -23.67 -4.58
CA LEU A 121 -0.12 -22.25 -4.47
C LEU A 121 -1.17 -21.57 -3.59
N MET A 122 -0.75 -20.98 -2.48
CA MET A 122 -1.63 -20.10 -1.70
C MET A 122 -1.45 -18.67 -2.19
N VAL A 123 -2.50 -18.13 -2.80
CA VAL A 123 -2.49 -16.86 -3.49
C VAL A 123 -3.33 -15.85 -2.73
N LEU A 124 -2.71 -14.74 -2.33
CA LEU A 124 -3.40 -13.56 -1.84
C LEU A 124 -4.00 -12.84 -3.05
N THR A 125 -5.32 -12.80 -3.15
CA THR A 125 -6.05 -12.14 -4.25
C THR A 125 -6.74 -10.85 -3.80
N ASP A 126 -7.01 -10.71 -2.50
CA ASP A 126 -7.63 -9.52 -1.91
C ASP A 126 -6.69 -8.87 -0.88
N MET A 127 -6.23 -7.65 -1.17
CA MET A 127 -5.36 -6.90 -0.26
C MET A 127 -6.08 -6.42 1.01
N PHE A 128 -7.41 -6.31 0.99
CA PHE A 128 -8.22 -5.82 2.11
C PHE A 128 -8.61 -6.94 3.08
N ASP A 129 -8.56 -8.19 2.62
CA ASP A 129 -8.75 -9.39 3.44
C ASP A 129 -7.58 -10.36 3.27
N PRO A 130 -6.44 -10.11 3.94
CA PRO A 130 -5.26 -10.97 3.83
C PRO A 130 -5.45 -12.38 4.40
N SER A 131 -6.56 -12.65 5.08
CA SER A 131 -6.90 -14.00 5.55
C SER A 131 -7.58 -14.84 4.47
N ARG A 132 -8.15 -14.20 3.46
CA ARG A 132 -8.86 -14.85 2.35
C ARG A 132 -7.89 -15.19 1.22
N LEU A 133 -7.28 -16.36 1.34
CA LEU A 133 -6.36 -16.90 0.35
C LEU A 133 -7.11 -17.81 -0.61
N GLU A 134 -6.78 -17.70 -1.90
CA GLU A 134 -7.20 -18.68 -2.90
C GLU A 134 -6.11 -19.75 -3.04
N THR A 135 -6.53 -21.02 -2.99
CA THR A 135 -5.62 -22.14 -3.24
C THR A 135 -5.74 -22.54 -4.70
N ILE A 136 -4.63 -22.49 -5.43
CA ILE A 136 -4.52 -22.93 -6.82
C ILE A 136 -3.63 -24.16 -6.88
N GLU A 137 -4.15 -25.27 -7.40
CA GLU A 137 -3.35 -26.45 -7.69
C GLU A 137 -2.45 -26.17 -8.91
N ARG A 138 -1.14 -26.40 -8.78
CA ARG A 138 -0.16 -26.16 -9.86
C ARG A 138 -0.51 -26.93 -11.13
N GLY A 139 -1.09 -28.12 -11.00
CA GLY A 139 -1.52 -28.93 -12.13
C GLY A 139 -2.65 -28.31 -12.95
N GLN A 140 -3.45 -27.40 -12.37
CA GLN A 140 -4.54 -26.71 -13.05
C GLN A 140 -4.07 -25.42 -13.75
N VAL A 141 -2.78 -25.09 -13.67
CA VAL A 141 -2.26 -23.83 -14.21
C VAL A 141 -1.77 -24.04 -15.63
N GLU A 142 -2.48 -23.44 -16.59
CA GLU A 142 -2.11 -23.44 -17.99
C GLU A 142 -0.96 -22.45 -18.27
N GLN A 143 -1.03 -21.25 -17.68
CA GLN A 143 -0.01 -20.21 -17.84
C GLN A 143 0.17 -19.39 -16.55
N MET A 144 1.41 -18.99 -16.27
CA MET A 144 1.75 -18.01 -15.23
C MET A 144 2.62 -16.92 -15.82
N GLN A 145 2.33 -15.67 -15.48
CA GLN A 145 3.18 -14.55 -15.82
C GLN A 145 3.16 -13.48 -14.71
N PRO A 146 4.26 -12.72 -14.53
CA PRO A 146 4.24 -11.55 -13.67
C PRO A 146 3.15 -10.55 -14.13
N SER A 147 2.38 -10.03 -13.18
CA SER A 147 1.44 -8.94 -13.46
C SER A 147 2.20 -7.62 -13.68
N PRO A 148 1.80 -6.76 -14.62
CA PRO A 148 2.32 -5.41 -14.67
C PRO A 148 1.74 -4.51 -13.55
N ASN A 149 0.78 -4.99 -12.76
CA ASN A 149 0.08 -4.21 -11.74
C ASN A 149 0.56 -4.54 -10.33
N SER A 150 0.67 -3.48 -9.52
CA SER A 150 0.96 -3.59 -8.10
C SER A 150 -0.33 -3.74 -7.29
N MET A 151 -0.26 -4.47 -6.17
CA MET A 151 -1.32 -4.47 -5.16
C MET A 151 -1.43 -3.13 -4.42
N MET A 152 -0.41 -2.28 -4.49
CA MET A 152 -0.51 -0.96 -3.86
C MET A 152 -1.42 -0.05 -4.71
N PRO A 153 -2.52 0.47 -4.15
CA PRO A 153 -3.43 1.32 -4.91
C PRO A 153 -2.78 2.64 -5.36
N LYS A 154 -3.18 3.12 -6.54
CA LYS A 154 -2.86 4.48 -7.00
C LYS A 154 -3.77 5.51 -6.34
N GLY A 155 -3.32 6.76 -6.30
CA GLY A 155 -4.15 7.89 -5.90
C GLY A 155 -4.41 8.02 -4.40
N LEU A 156 -3.66 7.31 -3.56
CA LEU A 156 -3.77 7.39 -2.09
C LEU A 156 -3.52 8.81 -1.55
N LEU A 157 -2.76 9.63 -2.29
CA LEU A 157 -2.49 11.03 -1.92
C LEU A 157 -3.53 12.01 -2.45
N ASN A 158 -4.48 11.58 -3.28
CA ASN A 158 -5.32 12.50 -4.06
C ASN A 158 -6.32 13.32 -3.23
N THR A 159 -6.53 12.94 -1.97
CA THR A 159 -7.40 13.65 -1.02
C THR A 159 -6.65 14.60 -0.08
N LEU A 160 -5.31 14.61 -0.18
CA LEU A 160 -4.44 15.47 0.61
C LEU A 160 -4.30 16.84 -0.03
N THR A 161 -4.28 17.87 0.81
CA THR A 161 -4.05 19.28 0.45
C THR A 161 -2.67 19.73 0.92
N GLU A 162 -2.16 20.83 0.39
CA GLU A 162 -0.92 21.45 0.88
C GLU A 162 -1.03 21.89 2.35
N GLU A 163 -2.25 22.19 2.82
CA GLU A 163 -2.51 22.51 4.22
C GLU A 163 -2.35 21.29 5.14
N ASP A 164 -2.61 20.07 4.65
CA ASP A 164 -2.37 18.87 5.45
C ASP A 164 -0.89 18.69 5.79
N ASP A 165 0.04 19.10 4.93
CA ASP A 165 1.49 18.99 5.17
C ASP A 165 2.02 20.03 6.18
N SER A 166 1.32 21.15 6.34
CA SER A 166 1.77 22.31 7.12
C SER A 166 1.12 22.46 8.49
N ARG A 167 0.26 21.52 8.90
CA ARG A 167 -0.52 21.63 10.14
C ARG A 167 0.18 21.00 11.35
N PRO A 168 0.33 21.74 12.47
CA PRO A 168 0.93 21.21 13.70
C PRO A 168 -0.04 20.36 14.56
N ASP A 169 -1.35 20.36 14.24
CA ASP A 169 -2.38 19.76 15.08
C ASP A 169 -2.94 18.41 14.59
N GLY A 170 -2.74 18.06 13.31
CA GLY A 170 -3.08 16.74 12.77
C GLY A 170 -4.58 16.39 12.77
N LEU A 171 -5.46 17.39 12.87
CA LEU A 171 -6.92 17.19 12.82
C LEU A 171 -7.42 17.27 11.36
N PRO A 172 -8.39 16.43 10.93
CA PRO A 172 -8.99 16.58 9.60
C PRO A 172 -9.62 17.97 9.44
N PRO A 173 -9.68 18.52 8.21
CA PRO A 173 -10.32 19.82 7.97
C PRO A 173 -11.79 19.75 8.43
N ARG A 174 -12.27 20.86 9.02
CA ARG A 174 -13.65 20.99 9.48
C ARG A 174 -14.63 20.95 8.32
#